data_AF-A0A0F4GLR9-F1
#
_entry.id   AF-A0A0F4GLR9-F1
#
_cell.length_a   1.000
_cell.length_b   1.000
_cell.length_c   1.000
_cell.angle_alpha   90.00
_cell.angle_beta   90.00
_cell.angle_gamma   90.00
#
_symmetry.space_group_name_H-M   'P 1'
#
loop_
_entity.id
_entity.type
_entity.pdbx_description
1 polymer ?
#
loop_
_entity_poly.entity_id
_entity_poly.type
_entity_poly.pdbx_seq_one_letter_code
_entity_poly.pdbx_strand_id
1 'polypeptide(L)'
;MAPFLRSRVLNHGTFGVSHTRVPTESRPSHVAQIAGLYEDVAAVTTGWKLNPATFDSVFNRSQHTWSWGSPDILPMFSTGAVPGRVEAHTYAADFEDSSRDATELDHWVFDRVKRLFSQTRI
;
A
#
# COMPACT_ATOMS: atom_id res chain seq x y z
N MET A 1 -19.04 16.66 -10.60
CA MET A 1 -17.59 16.67 -10.28
C MET A 1 -17.41 17.03 -8.81
N ALA A 2 -16.55 16.32 -8.07
CA ALA A 2 -16.39 16.40 -6.62
C ALA A 2 -15.73 17.73 -6.15
N PRO A 3 -16.46 18.74 -5.66
CA PRO A 3 -15.92 20.08 -5.40
C PRO A 3 -14.93 20.12 -4.23
N PHE A 4 -15.18 19.29 -3.22
CA PHE A 4 -14.31 19.16 -2.05
C PHE A 4 -12.91 18.64 -2.41
N LEU A 5 -12.82 17.56 -3.19
CA LEU A 5 -11.52 17.02 -3.61
C LEU A 5 -10.73 18.05 -4.43
N ARG A 6 -11.40 18.75 -5.35
CA ARG A 6 -10.77 19.81 -6.14
C ARG A 6 -10.23 20.94 -5.26
N SER A 7 -10.96 21.39 -4.24
CA SER A 7 -10.48 22.47 -3.36
C SER A 7 -9.29 22.03 -2.51
N ARG A 8 -9.27 20.79 -2.02
CA ARG A 8 -8.12 20.22 -1.30
C ARG A 8 -6.88 20.16 -2.19
N VAL A 9 -7.04 19.69 -3.42
CA VAL A 9 -5.96 19.57 -4.40
C VAL A 9 -5.40 20.92 -4.81
N LEU A 10 -6.24 21.94 -5.01
CA LEU A 10 -5.78 23.26 -5.48
C LEU A 10 -5.22 24.16 -4.38
N ASN A 11 -5.73 24.07 -3.15
CA ASN A 11 -5.44 25.05 -2.10
C ASN A 11 -4.69 24.47 -0.89
N HIS A 12 -4.65 23.15 -0.72
CA HIS A 12 -4.19 22.54 0.54
C HIS A 12 -3.31 21.29 0.34
N GLY A 13 -2.91 20.96 -0.87
CA GLY A 13 -2.16 19.75 -1.13
C GLY A 13 -1.33 19.80 -2.41
N THR A 14 -0.48 18.79 -2.55
CA THR A 14 0.23 18.49 -3.79
C THR A 14 -0.36 17.22 -4.37
N PHE A 15 -0.47 17.14 -5.69
CA PHE A 15 -0.96 15.95 -6.38
C PHE A 15 -0.09 15.64 -7.59
N GLY A 16 -0.10 14.37 -7.98
CA GLY A 16 0.52 13.89 -9.21
C GLY A 16 -0.46 13.01 -9.97
N VAL A 17 -0.30 12.94 -11.28
CA VAL A 17 -1.06 12.02 -12.13
C VAL A 17 -0.14 10.89 -12.55
N SER A 18 -0.41 9.69 -12.03
CA SER A 18 0.21 8.46 -12.50
C SER A 18 -0.59 7.92 -13.69
N HIS A 19 0.05 7.86 -14.86
CA HIS A 19 -0.51 7.25 -16.05
C HIS A 19 -0.23 5.75 -16.01
N THR A 20 -1.07 5.00 -15.30
CA THR A 20 -0.93 3.55 -15.19
C THR A 20 -1.14 2.89 -16.55
N ARG A 21 -0.22 2.02 -16.95
CA ARG A 21 -0.44 1.08 -18.06
C ARG A 21 -1.14 -0.16 -17.52
N VAL A 22 -1.88 -0.85 -18.40
CA VAL A 22 -2.39 -2.20 -18.09
C VAL A 22 -1.22 -3.11 -17.67
N PRO A 23 -1.43 -4.05 -16.74
CA PRO A 23 -2.68 -4.45 -16.07
C PRO A 23 -3.15 -3.50 -14.96
N THR A 24 -4.48 -3.37 -14.80
CA THR A 24 -5.11 -2.60 -13.71
C THR A 24 -5.29 -3.50 -12.49
N GLU A 25 -4.32 -3.46 -11.58
CA GLU A 25 -4.35 -4.26 -10.35
C GLU A 25 -3.78 -3.49 -9.15
N SER A 26 -3.97 -4.04 -7.96
CA SER A 26 -3.64 -3.36 -6.70
C SER A 26 -2.16 -2.96 -6.62
N ARG A 27 -1.24 -3.84 -7.07
CA ARG A 27 0.21 -3.65 -6.93
C ARG A 27 0.76 -2.42 -7.67
N PRO A 28 0.58 -2.26 -9.01
CA PRO A 28 1.05 -1.08 -9.71
C PRO A 28 0.53 0.25 -9.13
N SER A 29 -0.70 0.26 -8.62
CA SER A 29 -1.29 1.44 -7.99
C SER A 29 -0.59 1.80 -6.68
N HIS A 30 -0.34 0.83 -5.80
CA HIS A 30 0.36 1.06 -4.53
C HIS A 30 1.79 1.54 -4.77
N VAL A 31 2.52 0.94 -5.72
CA VAL A 31 3.89 1.35 -6.05
C VAL A 31 3.91 2.78 -6.57
N ALA A 32 3.00 3.14 -7.49
CA ALA A 32 2.91 4.52 -7.98
C ALA A 32 2.66 5.53 -6.86
N GLN A 33 1.77 5.21 -5.91
CA GLN A 33 1.42 6.11 -4.81
C GLN A 33 2.51 6.22 -3.74
N ILE A 34 3.17 5.12 -3.40
CA ILE A 34 4.10 5.04 -2.26
C ILE A 34 5.55 5.29 -2.67
N ALA A 35 5.94 4.84 -3.86
CA ALA A 35 7.30 4.95 -4.38
C ALA A 35 7.49 6.10 -5.37
N GLY A 36 6.40 6.63 -5.95
CA GLY A 36 6.47 7.68 -6.96
C GLY A 36 7.02 7.20 -8.31
N LEU A 37 7.07 5.89 -8.55
CA LEU A 37 7.53 5.27 -9.79
C LEU A 37 6.51 4.26 -10.33
N TYR A 38 6.60 3.96 -11.62
CA TYR A 38 5.77 2.91 -12.22
C TYR A 38 6.35 1.53 -11.94
N GLU A 39 5.48 0.60 -11.57
CA GLU A 39 5.86 -0.81 -11.43
C GLU A 39 6.29 -1.39 -12.80
N ASP A 40 7.26 -2.30 -12.77
CA ASP A 40 7.64 -3.06 -13.95
C ASP A 40 6.54 -4.08 -14.29
N VAL A 41 5.79 -3.79 -15.35
CA VAL A 41 4.71 -4.65 -15.87
C VAL A 41 5.22 -6.05 -16.22
N ALA A 42 6.49 -6.21 -16.61
CA ALA A 42 7.08 -7.51 -16.88
C ALA A 42 7.25 -8.32 -15.57
N ALA A 43 7.62 -7.68 -14.46
CA ALA A 43 7.74 -8.34 -13.16
C ALA A 43 6.38 -8.80 -12.61
N VAL A 44 5.31 -8.05 -12.92
CA VAL A 44 3.93 -8.40 -12.57
C VAL A 44 3.44 -9.60 -13.38
N THR A 45 3.70 -9.61 -14.69
CA THR A 45 3.22 -10.66 -15.60
C THR A 45 4.05 -11.95 -15.57
N THR A 46 5.30 -11.92 -15.07
CA THR A 46 6.22 -13.08 -15.04
C THR A 46 6.31 -13.78 -13.68
N GLY A 47 5.30 -13.63 -12.83
CA GLY A 47 5.13 -14.42 -11.60
C GLY A 47 5.44 -13.68 -10.32
N TRP A 48 4.99 -12.42 -10.18
CA TRP A 48 4.96 -11.70 -8.91
C TRP A 48 6.31 -11.59 -8.19
N LYS A 49 7.41 -11.54 -8.94
CA LYS A 49 8.74 -11.38 -8.33
C LYS A 49 8.86 -10.00 -7.70
N LEU A 50 9.61 -9.92 -6.59
CA LEU A 50 9.93 -8.64 -5.94
C LEU A 50 10.48 -7.67 -6.99
N ASN A 51 10.01 -6.42 -7.00
CA ASN A 51 10.49 -5.43 -7.96
C ASN A 51 12.03 -5.30 -7.79
N PRO A 52 12.84 -5.50 -8.85
CA PRO A 52 14.30 -5.44 -8.75
C PRO A 52 14.83 -4.02 -8.49
N ALA A 53 14.01 -2.98 -8.64
CA ALA A 53 14.38 -1.60 -8.35
C ALA A 53 14.26 -1.30 -6.85
N THR A 54 15.39 -1.00 -6.21
CA THR A 54 15.40 -0.36 -4.88
C THR A 54 14.97 1.10 -5.01
N PHE A 55 13.92 1.50 -4.29
CA PHE A 55 13.41 2.87 -4.31
C PHE A 55 13.27 3.44 -2.89
N ASP A 56 13.51 4.74 -2.75
CA ASP A 56 13.28 5.46 -1.50
C ASP A 56 11.81 5.88 -1.40
N SER A 57 11.01 5.01 -0.78
CA SER A 57 9.56 5.20 -0.65
C SER A 57 9.20 6.27 0.38
N VAL A 58 7.97 6.80 0.30
CA VAL A 58 7.41 7.67 1.35
C VAL A 58 7.49 6.99 2.72
N PHE A 59 7.29 5.66 2.80
CA PHE A 59 7.40 4.92 4.06
C PHE A 59 8.82 4.96 4.64
N ASN A 60 9.84 4.90 3.79
CA ASN A 60 11.23 5.01 4.23
C ASN A 60 11.60 6.43 4.71
N ARG A 61 10.86 7.44 4.24
CA ARG A 61 10.95 8.85 4.65
C ARG A 61 10.05 9.22 5.84
N SER A 62 9.10 8.37 6.21
CA SER A 62 8.27 8.52 7.42
C SER A 62 9.08 8.24 8.68
N GLN A 63 8.60 8.74 9.84
CA GLN A 63 9.16 8.36 11.14
C GLN A 63 8.91 6.88 11.43
N HIS A 64 7.68 6.43 11.19
CA HIS A 64 7.27 5.04 11.33
C HIS A 64 6.04 4.79 10.44
N THR A 65 5.88 3.56 9.96
CA THR A 65 4.77 3.13 9.11
C THR A 65 4.18 1.83 9.68
N TRP A 66 2.91 1.86 10.06
CA TRP A 66 2.11 0.65 10.31
C TRP A 66 1.32 0.31 9.04
N SER A 67 1.31 -0.96 8.66
CA SER A 67 0.64 -1.41 7.46
C SER A 67 -0.05 -2.76 7.64
N TRP A 68 -1.26 -2.89 7.07
CA TRP A 68 -2.14 -4.05 7.17
C TRP A 68 -2.69 -4.38 5.79
N GLY A 69 -2.53 -5.62 5.32
CA GLY A 69 -2.99 -5.98 3.98
C GLY A 69 -2.37 -7.25 3.40
N SER A 70 -2.26 -7.27 2.07
CA SER A 70 -1.86 -8.43 1.28
C SER A 70 -0.42 -8.88 1.54
N PRO A 71 -0.17 -10.21 1.65
CA PRO A 71 1.18 -10.78 1.65
C PRO A 71 1.93 -10.57 0.33
N ASP A 72 1.24 -10.28 -0.77
CA ASP A 72 1.87 -10.00 -2.07
C ASP A 72 2.29 -8.54 -2.22
N ILE A 73 1.78 -7.64 -1.37
CA ILE A 73 2.03 -6.20 -1.45
C ILE A 73 2.97 -5.73 -0.35
N LEU A 74 2.63 -5.96 0.92
CA LEU A 74 3.34 -5.33 2.03
C LEU A 74 4.85 -5.64 2.07
N PRO A 75 5.31 -6.88 1.79
CA PRO A 75 6.73 -7.20 1.84
C PRO A 75 7.59 -6.37 0.87
N MET A 76 7.04 -5.87 -0.24
CA MET A 76 7.82 -5.05 -1.18
C MET A 76 8.23 -3.70 -0.59
N PHE A 77 7.48 -3.20 0.39
CA PHE A 77 7.75 -1.91 1.02
C PHE A 77 8.53 -2.04 2.32
N SER A 78 8.42 -3.18 3.02
CA SER A 78 9.25 -3.45 4.20
C SER A 78 10.64 -3.97 3.82
N THR A 79 10.77 -4.71 2.73
CA THR A 79 12.06 -5.22 2.24
C THR A 79 12.86 -4.06 1.66
N GLY A 80 14.01 -3.76 2.28
CA GLY A 80 14.86 -2.63 1.89
C GLY A 80 14.54 -1.31 2.61
N ALA A 81 13.49 -1.27 3.45
CA ALA A 81 13.27 -0.15 4.35
C ALA A 81 14.30 -0.16 5.49
N VAL A 82 14.54 1.01 6.10
CA VAL A 82 15.33 1.10 7.33
C VAL A 82 14.74 0.17 8.41
N PRO A 83 15.56 -0.69 9.06
CA PRO A 83 15.06 -1.62 10.08
C PRO A 83 14.23 -0.91 11.16
N GLY A 84 13.04 -1.48 11.46
CA GLY A 84 12.09 -0.92 12.43
C GLY A 84 11.25 0.27 11.94
N ARG A 85 11.41 0.72 10.70
CA ARG A 85 10.62 1.83 10.14
C ARG A 85 9.25 1.40 9.60
N VAL A 86 9.16 0.18 9.09
CA VAL A 86 7.94 -0.34 8.46
C VAL A 86 7.53 -1.63 9.14
N GLU A 87 6.36 -1.62 9.78
CA GLU A 87 5.69 -2.80 10.31
C GLU A 87 4.65 -3.28 9.29
N ALA A 88 4.85 -4.50 8.80
CA ALA A 88 4.00 -5.15 7.81
C ALA A 88 3.23 -6.31 8.46
N HIS A 89 1.92 -6.16 8.58
CA HIS A 89 1.04 -7.20 9.09
C HIS A 89 0.19 -7.72 7.94
N THR A 90 0.38 -8.98 7.59
CA THR A 90 -0.34 -9.60 6.47
C THR A 90 -1.45 -10.50 6.99
N TYR A 91 -2.57 -10.54 6.27
CA TYR A 91 -3.51 -11.67 6.41
C TYR A 91 -2.92 -12.90 5.70
N ALA A 92 -3.52 -14.06 5.91
CA ALA A 92 -3.07 -15.29 5.25
C ALA A 92 -3.54 -15.31 3.78
N ALA A 93 -2.73 -15.86 2.87
CA ALA A 93 -2.96 -15.78 1.42
C ALA A 93 -4.26 -16.46 0.95
N ASP A 94 -4.77 -17.42 1.73
CA ASP A 94 -6.07 -18.06 1.54
C ASP A 94 -7.28 -17.11 1.72
N PHE A 95 -7.07 -15.92 2.28
CA PHE A 95 -8.07 -14.86 2.33
C PHE A 95 -8.14 -14.02 1.04
N GLU A 96 -7.22 -14.20 0.07
CA GLU A 96 -7.23 -13.49 -1.22
C GLU A 96 -8.16 -14.13 -2.26
N ASP A 97 -9.32 -14.58 -1.81
CA ASP A 97 -10.34 -15.17 -2.66
C ASP A 97 -11.33 -14.10 -3.13
N SER A 98 -11.15 -13.64 -4.37
CA SER A 98 -12.02 -12.66 -5.02
C SER A 98 -13.48 -13.12 -5.20
N SER A 99 -13.79 -14.39 -4.96
CA SER A 99 -15.16 -14.91 -4.97
C SER A 99 -15.90 -14.72 -3.64
N ARG A 100 -15.18 -14.36 -2.57
CA ARG A 100 -15.73 -14.11 -1.23
C ARG A 100 -16.04 -12.63 -1.01
N ASP A 101 -16.81 -12.36 0.04
CA ASP A 101 -17.12 -10.99 0.46
C ASP A 101 -15.87 -10.28 1.01
N ALA A 102 -15.44 -9.21 0.34
CA ALA A 102 -14.29 -8.41 0.71
C ALA A 102 -14.43 -7.73 2.09
N THR A 103 -15.65 -7.60 2.61
CA THR A 103 -15.93 -6.99 3.93
C THR A 103 -15.20 -7.71 5.07
N GLU A 104 -14.90 -9.00 4.93
CA GLU A 104 -14.11 -9.75 5.91
C GLU A 104 -12.69 -9.17 6.09
N LEU A 105 -12.06 -8.75 4.99
CA LEU A 105 -10.75 -8.12 5.02
C LEU A 105 -10.82 -6.69 5.57
N ASP A 106 -11.91 -5.96 5.30
CA ASP A 106 -12.16 -4.65 5.90
C ASP A 106 -12.25 -4.76 7.42
N HIS A 107 -13.07 -5.69 7.94
CA HIS A 107 -13.15 -5.98 9.37
C HIS A 107 -11.78 -6.38 9.94
N TRP A 108 -11.05 -7.23 9.21
CA TRP A 108 -9.72 -7.64 9.61
C TRP A 108 -8.81 -6.42 9.83
N VAL A 109 -8.73 -5.49 8.86
CA VAL A 109 -7.95 -4.25 8.99
C VAL A 109 -8.45 -3.40 10.15
N PHE A 110 -9.77 -3.18 10.22
CA PHE A 110 -10.39 -2.30 11.21
C PHE A 110 -10.10 -2.76 12.65
N ASP A 111 -10.13 -4.06 12.90
CA ASP A 111 -9.83 -4.61 14.21
C ASP A 111 -8.35 -4.46 14.60
N ARG A 112 -7.42 -4.48 13.64
CA ARG A 112 -6.00 -4.18 13.91
C ARG A 112 -5.83 -2.70 14.26
N VAL A 113 -6.46 -1.80 13.52
CA VAL A 113 -6.41 -0.36 13.79
C VAL A 113 -6.96 -0.05 15.18
N LYS A 114 -8.11 -0.64 15.54
CA LYS A 114 -8.67 -0.54 16.90
C LYS A 114 -7.68 -1.03 17.96
N ARG A 115 -7.02 -2.17 17.72
CA ARG A 115 -6.01 -2.70 18.64
C ARG A 115 -4.82 -1.76 18.80
N LEU A 116 -4.27 -1.23 17.71
CA LEU A 116 -3.18 -0.25 17.76
C LEU A 116 -3.55 0.92 18.67
N PHE A 117 -4.71 1.54 18.45
CA PHE A 117 -5.14 2.68 19.28
C PHE A 117 -5.44 2.28 20.72
N SER A 118 -5.96 1.08 20.99
CA SER A 118 -6.19 0.60 22.36
C SER A 118 -4.90 0.37 23.16
N GLN A 119 -3.83 -0.02 22.47
CA GLN A 119 -2.51 -0.25 23.07
C GLN A 119 -1.75 1.07 23.29
N THR A 120 -2.14 2.15 22.61
CA THR A 120 -1.51 3.48 22.69
C THR A 120 -2.17 4.36 23.76
N ARG A 121 -2.71 3.77 24.83
CA ARG A 121 -3.32 4.56 25.91
C ARG A 121 -2.22 5.26 26.71
N ILE A 122 -2.04 6.55 26.43
CA ILE A 122 -1.31 7.53 27.26
C ILE A 122 -2.06 7.70 28.57
#